data_AF-A0A9E5MVY7-F1
#
_entry.id   AF-A0A9E5MVY7-F1
#
_cell.length_a   1.000
_cell.length_b   1.000
_cell.length_c   1.000
_cell.angle_alpha   90.00
_cell.angle_beta   90.00
_cell.angle_gamma   90.00
#
_symmetry.space_group_name_H-M   'P 1'
#
loop_
_entity.id
_entity.type
_entity.pdbx_description
1 polymer ?
#
loop_
_entity_poly.entity_id
_entity_poly.type
_entity_poly.pdbx_seq_one_letter_code
_entity_poly.pdbx_strand_id
1 'polypeptide(L)'
;MQNSIGQPLLPAVLAVLLASSSWTAFAADSVRYRSRDGQKSLRGEITRITPEEIAIDDRGAEEVISVGNILSVSFDDEPDELDDARRRIRSGDYLEAIQLIKKIDLSQLGNVPPAITQDIQFYFAYSMAQRALAGAESLKEAGGLMLKFVNDNQDSYHYFEANEIIGDLLIAMGKPEQAESFYDKAAKAPWPEAKLRITLARARIKQSQNDHAAAIAQFEQVLRSGEQSDLAKT
;
A
#
# COMPACT_ATOMS: atom_id res chain seq x y z
N MET A 1 -59.21 67.52 -23.46
CA MET A 1 -58.91 68.37 -22.30
C MET A 1 -57.73 67.74 -21.58
N GLN A 2 -56.61 68.46 -21.51
CA GLN A 2 -55.36 68.09 -20.84
C GLN A 2 -55.53 68.11 -19.31
N ASN A 3 -54.97 67.13 -18.60
CA ASN A 3 -53.90 67.36 -17.59
C ASN A 3 -53.52 66.10 -16.78
N SER A 4 -52.25 66.11 -16.35
CA SER A 4 -51.61 65.45 -15.20
C SER A 4 -50.62 64.33 -15.57
N ILE A 5 -49.32 64.61 -15.76
CA ILE A 5 -48.20 64.69 -14.78
C ILE A 5 -47.91 63.34 -14.09
N GLY A 6 -46.69 62.79 -14.27
CA GLY A 6 -46.15 61.76 -13.37
C GLY A 6 -44.95 60.90 -13.85
N GLN A 7 -43.75 61.49 -13.88
CA GLN A 7 -42.41 60.93 -13.54
C GLN A 7 -41.79 59.68 -14.24
N PRO A 8 -40.43 59.60 -14.30
CA PRO A 8 -39.69 58.64 -15.13
C PRO A 8 -39.29 57.36 -14.35
N LEU A 9 -39.32 56.20 -15.03
CA LEU A 9 -38.80 54.94 -14.51
C LEU A 9 -37.39 54.66 -15.05
N LEU A 10 -36.45 54.47 -14.12
CA LEU A 10 -35.04 54.13 -14.28
C LEU A 10 -34.81 52.80 -15.03
N PRO A 11 -33.65 52.59 -15.68
CA PRO A 11 -33.29 51.33 -16.29
C PRO A 11 -32.86 50.30 -15.24
N ALA A 12 -33.45 49.10 -15.29
CA ALA A 12 -33.06 47.97 -14.47
C ALA A 12 -31.73 47.37 -14.97
N VAL A 13 -30.67 47.52 -14.17
CA VAL A 13 -29.40 46.81 -14.36
C VAL A 13 -29.55 45.42 -13.73
N LEU A 14 -29.55 44.39 -14.57
CA LEU A 14 -29.56 42.98 -14.15
C LEU A 14 -28.12 42.57 -13.80
N ALA A 15 -27.79 42.56 -12.50
CA ALA A 15 -26.52 42.04 -12.02
C ALA A 15 -26.59 40.50 -11.94
N VAL A 16 -25.85 39.82 -12.83
CA VAL A 16 -25.64 38.36 -12.77
C VAL A 16 -24.62 38.09 -11.65
N LEU A 17 -25.08 37.61 -10.51
CA LEU A 17 -24.22 37.01 -9.48
C LEU A 17 -23.78 35.62 -9.95
N LEU A 18 -22.57 35.54 -10.52
CA LEU A 18 -21.83 34.29 -10.63
C LEU A 18 -21.37 33.89 -9.23
N ALA A 19 -22.19 33.10 -8.52
CA ALA A 19 -21.75 32.40 -7.33
C ALA A 19 -20.77 31.30 -7.76
N SER A 20 -19.48 31.63 -7.79
CA SER A 20 -18.42 30.64 -7.81
C SER A 20 -18.47 29.91 -6.47
N SER A 21 -19.17 28.78 -6.42
CA SER A 21 -19.01 27.82 -5.33
C SER A 21 -17.57 27.32 -5.41
N SER A 22 -16.69 27.94 -4.63
CA SER A 22 -15.37 27.41 -4.36
C SER A 22 -15.59 26.06 -3.68
N TRP A 23 -15.54 24.98 -4.44
CA TRP A 23 -15.38 23.65 -3.87
C TRP A 23 -14.03 23.69 -3.19
N THR A 24 -14.03 23.89 -1.86
CA THR A 24 -12.89 23.50 -1.05
C THR A 24 -12.74 22.01 -1.27
N ALA A 25 -11.76 21.63 -2.10
CA ALA A 25 -11.29 20.27 -2.12
C ALA A 25 -10.69 20.04 -0.73
N PHE A 26 -11.51 19.52 0.20
CA PHE A 26 -10.97 18.96 1.42
C PHE A 26 -9.99 17.90 0.94
N ALA A 27 -8.75 18.09 1.36
CA ALA A 27 -7.73 17.08 1.25
C ALA A 27 -8.27 15.86 2.06
N ALA A 28 -8.08 14.66 1.53
CA ALA A 28 -8.73 13.44 2.02
C ALA A 28 -7.93 12.23 1.57
N ASP A 29 -7.85 11.22 2.43
CA ASP A 29 -7.15 9.97 2.16
C ASP A 29 -7.66 9.33 0.85
N SER A 30 -6.79 8.56 0.20
CA SER A 30 -7.17 7.84 -1.01
C SER A 30 -6.66 6.40 -1.00
N VAL A 31 -7.55 5.49 -1.41
CA VAL A 31 -7.23 4.07 -1.58
C VAL A 31 -7.48 3.72 -3.03
N ARG A 32 -6.42 3.36 -3.75
CA ARG A 32 -6.51 2.77 -5.09
C ARG A 32 -6.44 1.27 -4.97
N TYR A 33 -7.32 0.54 -5.66
CA TYR A 33 -7.43 -0.91 -5.55
C TYR A 33 -7.92 -1.55 -6.84
N ARG A 34 -7.66 -2.85 -6.98
CA ARG A 34 -8.19 -3.69 -8.06
C ARG A 34 -9.59 -4.15 -7.70
N SER A 35 -10.50 -4.02 -8.65
CA SER A 35 -11.86 -4.55 -8.61
C SER A 35 -12.10 -5.44 -9.83
N ARG A 36 -13.23 -6.15 -9.86
CA ARG A 36 -13.64 -6.95 -11.02
C ARG A 36 -13.73 -6.12 -12.30
N ASP A 37 -14.14 -4.85 -12.19
CA ASP A 37 -14.35 -3.95 -13.32
C ASP A 37 -13.11 -3.13 -13.71
N GLY A 38 -11.94 -3.46 -13.13
CA GLY A 38 -10.69 -2.72 -13.31
C GLY A 38 -10.24 -1.98 -12.06
N GLN A 39 -9.38 -0.97 -12.24
CA GLN A 39 -8.85 -0.19 -11.12
C GLN A 39 -9.87 0.85 -10.65
N LYS A 40 -10.09 0.92 -9.34
CA LYS A 40 -10.95 1.92 -8.68
C LYS A 40 -10.13 2.75 -7.70
N SER A 41 -10.65 3.94 -7.38
CA SER A 41 -10.09 4.85 -6.38
C SER A 41 -11.23 5.36 -5.52
N LEU A 42 -11.08 5.25 -4.21
CA LEU A 42 -11.95 5.88 -3.22
C LEU A 42 -11.22 7.05 -2.58
N ARG A 43 -11.97 8.05 -2.13
CA ARG A 43 -11.45 9.22 -1.44
C ARG A 43 -12.34 9.57 -0.27
N GLY A 44 -11.77 9.66 0.92
CA GLY A 44 -12.54 9.70 2.16
C GLY A 44 -11.66 9.67 3.40
N GLU A 45 -12.27 9.47 4.56
CA GLU A 45 -11.53 9.25 5.82
C GLU A 45 -11.30 7.75 5.98
N ILE A 46 -10.04 7.32 6.20
CA ILE A 46 -9.77 5.93 6.56
C ILE A 46 -10.19 5.71 8.02
N THR A 47 -11.26 4.93 8.21
CA THR A 47 -11.87 4.68 9.53
C THR A 47 -11.26 3.49 10.25
N ARG A 48 -10.68 2.54 9.51
CA ARG A 48 -10.09 1.32 10.08
C ARG A 48 -8.98 0.77 9.19
N ILE A 49 -7.88 0.35 9.82
CA ILE A 49 -6.78 -0.37 9.18
C ILE A 49 -6.53 -1.65 9.96
N THR A 50 -6.36 -2.75 9.23
CA THR A 50 -5.93 -4.04 9.76
C THR A 50 -4.92 -4.66 8.79
N PRO A 51 -4.26 -5.77 9.17
CA PRO A 51 -3.44 -6.53 8.23
C PRO A 51 -4.20 -7.04 7.00
N GLU A 52 -5.52 -7.22 7.09
CA GLU A 52 -6.32 -7.89 6.05
C GLU A 52 -7.18 -6.95 5.19
N GLU A 53 -7.64 -5.85 5.78
CA GLU A 53 -8.56 -4.89 5.18
C GLU A 53 -8.30 -3.44 5.64
N ILE A 54 -8.68 -2.50 4.78
CA ILE A 54 -8.80 -1.07 5.08
C ILE A 54 -10.25 -0.66 4.84
N ALA A 55 -10.86 0.04 5.79
CA ALA A 55 -12.17 0.66 5.64
C ALA A 55 -12.02 2.18 5.42
N ILE A 56 -12.78 2.71 4.48
CA ILE A 56 -12.79 4.14 4.12
C ILE A 56 -14.23 4.64 4.03
N ASP A 57 -14.52 5.78 4.65
CA ASP A 57 -15.81 6.46 4.50
C ASP A 57 -15.76 7.39 3.27
N ASP A 58 -16.39 6.96 2.18
CA ASP A 58 -16.61 7.79 0.99
C ASP A 58 -17.99 8.45 1.05
N ARG A 59 -18.02 9.70 1.54
CA ARG A 59 -19.22 10.56 1.58
C ARG A 59 -20.40 9.97 2.36
N GLY A 60 -20.14 9.33 3.49
CA GLY A 60 -21.12 8.74 4.40
C GLY A 60 -21.40 7.25 4.14
N ALA A 61 -20.62 6.62 3.25
CA ALA A 61 -20.70 5.19 2.97
C ALA A 61 -19.35 4.54 3.29
N GLU A 62 -19.34 3.64 4.29
CA GLU A 62 -18.14 2.86 4.61
C GLU A 62 -17.94 1.74 3.56
N GLU A 63 -16.80 1.78 2.88
CA GLU A 63 -16.36 0.77 1.94
C GLU A 63 -15.16 0.01 2.54
N VAL A 64 -15.20 -1.32 2.47
CA VAL A 64 -14.16 -2.19 3.02
C VAL A 64 -13.38 -2.85 1.88
N ILE A 65 -12.07 -2.60 1.84
CA ILE A 65 -11.17 -3.04 0.79
C ILE A 65 -10.16 -4.05 1.37
N SER A 66 -10.12 -5.26 0.82
CA SER A 66 -9.07 -6.22 1.16
C SER A 66 -7.70 -5.71 0.73
N VAL A 67 -6.71 -5.80 1.63
CA VAL A 67 -5.32 -5.38 1.40
C VAL A 67 -4.71 -6.05 0.18
N GLY A 68 -5.03 -7.32 -0.08
CA GLY A 68 -4.55 -8.03 -1.27
C GLY A 68 -4.94 -7.37 -2.61
N ASN A 69 -5.98 -6.54 -2.61
CA ASN A 69 -6.43 -5.80 -3.79
C ASN A 69 -5.88 -4.37 -3.87
N ILE A 70 -5.28 -3.85 -2.80
CA ILE A 70 -4.79 -2.46 -2.74
C ILE A 70 -3.58 -2.28 -3.66
N LEU A 71 -3.58 -1.16 -4.38
CA LEU A 71 -2.51 -0.71 -5.26
C LEU A 71 -1.68 0.40 -4.61
N SER A 72 -2.33 1.30 -3.88
CA SER A 72 -1.69 2.30 -3.04
C SER A 72 -2.67 2.89 -2.04
N VAL A 73 -2.14 3.30 -0.90
CA VAL A 73 -2.80 4.19 0.07
C VAL A 73 -2.01 5.50 0.08
N SER A 74 -2.71 6.63 0.11
CA SER A 74 -2.13 7.95 0.36
C SER A 74 -2.97 8.62 1.44
N PHE A 75 -2.32 9.15 2.46
CA PHE A 75 -2.96 9.84 3.56
C PHE A 75 -2.97 11.33 3.33
N ASP A 76 -3.93 12.03 3.91
CA ASP A 76 -4.07 13.46 3.71
C ASP A 76 -2.89 14.28 4.28
N ASP A 77 -2.45 13.91 5.48
CA ASP A 77 -1.39 14.60 6.23
C ASP A 77 0.00 14.00 6.00
N GLU A 78 0.21 13.23 4.93
CA GLU A 78 1.52 12.64 4.65
C GLU A 78 2.50 13.66 4.05
N PRO A 79 3.79 13.63 4.45
CA PRO A 79 4.80 14.45 3.81
C PRO A 79 5.00 14.04 2.35
N ASP A 80 5.20 15.02 1.47
CA ASP A 80 5.41 14.83 0.03
C ASP A 80 6.51 13.81 -0.27
N GLU A 81 7.57 13.78 0.54
CA GLU A 81 8.66 12.83 0.40
C GLU A 81 8.21 11.37 0.51
N LEU A 82 7.14 11.09 1.27
CA LEU A 82 6.60 9.74 1.39
C LEU A 82 5.89 9.31 0.10
N ASP A 83 5.04 10.15 -0.50
CA ASP A 83 4.43 9.82 -1.79
C ASP A 83 5.49 9.69 -2.89
N ASP A 84 6.46 10.60 -2.93
CA ASP A 84 7.61 10.54 -3.82
C ASP A 84 8.37 9.22 -3.66
N ALA A 85 8.65 8.80 -2.42
CA ALA A 85 9.30 7.53 -2.14
C ALA A 85 8.49 6.34 -2.64
N ARG A 86 7.16 6.32 -2.44
CA ARG A 86 6.29 5.27 -2.98
C ARG A 86 6.35 5.22 -4.52
N ARG A 87 6.41 6.37 -5.19
CA ARG A 87 6.60 6.42 -6.66
C ARG A 87 7.94 5.83 -7.08
N ARG A 88 9.03 6.16 -6.38
CA ARG A 88 10.38 5.61 -6.63
C ARG A 88 10.44 4.09 -6.40
N ILE A 89 9.80 3.60 -5.35
CA ILE A 89 9.68 2.17 -5.05
C ILE A 89 8.96 1.44 -6.20
N ARG A 90 7.85 1.99 -6.70
CA ARG A 90 7.13 1.41 -7.85
C ARG A 90 7.96 1.38 -9.13
N SER A 91 8.91 2.30 -9.31
CA SER A 91 9.85 2.28 -10.44
C SER A 91 11.11 1.45 -10.19
N GLY A 92 11.25 0.81 -9.01
CA GLY A 92 12.43 0.05 -8.62
C GLY A 92 13.63 0.90 -8.18
N ASP A 93 13.45 2.20 -8.01
CA ASP A 93 14.49 3.14 -7.58
C ASP A 93 14.55 3.22 -6.04
N TYR A 94 15.00 2.12 -5.44
CA TYR A 94 15.03 1.97 -3.99
C TYR A 94 16.04 2.90 -3.30
N LEU A 95 17.12 3.30 -4.00
CA LEU A 95 18.12 4.20 -3.42
C LEU A 95 17.53 5.61 -3.24
N GLU A 96 16.86 6.13 -4.27
CA GLU A 96 16.22 7.44 -4.16
C GLU A 96 15.08 7.43 -3.13
N ALA A 97 14.30 6.34 -3.07
CA ALA A 97 13.27 6.17 -2.04
C ALA A 97 13.86 6.28 -0.61
N ILE A 98 14.99 5.63 -0.34
CA ILE A 98 15.69 5.73 0.95
C ILE A 98 16.11 7.17 1.24
N GLN A 99 16.63 7.89 0.23
CA GLN A 99 17.07 9.27 0.41
C GLN A 99 15.90 10.22 0.69
N LEU A 100 14.76 10.02 0.04
CA LEU A 100 13.53 10.77 0.30
C LEU A 100 13.02 10.51 1.71
N ILE A 101 12.92 9.24 2.11
CA ILE A 101 12.43 8.88 3.45
C ILE A 101 13.33 9.45 4.55
N LYS A 102 14.66 9.47 4.35
CA LYS A 102 15.61 10.06 5.31
C LYS A 102 15.47 11.57 5.50
N LYS A 103 14.81 12.28 4.58
CA LYS A 103 14.53 13.72 4.71
C LYS A 103 13.31 14.00 5.58
N ILE A 104 12.46 13.00 5.82
CA ILE A 104 11.26 13.15 6.62
C ILE A 104 11.64 13.33 8.09
N ASP A 105 11.36 14.51 8.63
CA ASP A 105 11.50 14.78 10.05
C ASP A 105 10.19 14.46 10.79
N LEU A 106 10.13 13.26 11.39
CA LEU A 106 8.96 12.81 12.15
C LEU A 106 8.56 13.77 13.29
N SER A 107 9.50 14.57 13.81
CA SER A 107 9.20 15.54 14.88
C SER A 107 8.38 16.74 14.36
N GLN A 108 8.40 17.00 13.06
CA GLN A 108 7.66 18.09 12.42
C GLN A 108 6.28 17.68 11.91
N LEU A 109 5.97 16.38 11.92
CA LEU A 109 4.70 15.85 11.41
C LEU A 109 3.51 16.08 12.36
N GLY A 110 3.71 16.59 13.57
CA GLY A 110 2.60 16.79 14.52
C GLY A 110 1.92 15.47 14.90
N ASN A 111 0.61 15.49 15.17
CA ASN A 111 -0.17 14.29 15.49
C ASN A 111 -0.59 13.57 14.20
N VAL A 112 0.35 13.02 13.44
CA VAL A 112 0.04 12.19 12.27
C VAL A 112 -0.61 10.85 12.67
N PRO A 113 -1.52 10.32 11.84
CA PRO A 113 -2.00 8.95 11.96
C PRO A 113 -0.85 7.94 12.12
N PRO A 114 -0.97 6.93 13.00
CA PRO A 114 0.05 5.89 13.17
C PRO A 114 0.45 5.22 11.84
N ALA A 115 -0.51 5.07 10.93
CA ALA A 115 -0.30 4.46 9.62
C ALA A 115 0.77 5.18 8.77
N ILE A 116 0.88 6.51 8.85
CA ILE A 116 1.92 7.27 8.13
C ILE A 116 3.31 6.90 8.68
N THR A 117 3.44 6.80 10.00
CA THR A 117 4.70 6.36 10.62
C THR A 117 5.03 4.91 10.26
N GLN A 118 4.01 4.05 10.19
CA GLN A 118 4.16 2.66 9.75
C GLN A 118 4.64 2.58 8.30
N ASP A 119 4.06 3.36 7.39
CA ASP A 119 4.49 3.45 5.98
C ASP A 119 5.95 3.88 5.86
N ILE A 120 6.35 4.93 6.60
CA ILE A 120 7.74 5.41 6.61
C ILE A 120 8.70 4.29 7.02
N GLN A 121 8.39 3.59 8.12
CA GLN A 121 9.21 2.47 8.62
C GLN A 121 9.25 1.32 7.62
N PHE A 122 8.08 0.93 7.10
CA PHE A 122 7.95 -0.17 6.16
C PHE A 122 8.71 0.12 4.87
N TYR A 123 8.46 1.26 4.22
CA TYR A 123 9.08 1.57 2.93
C TYR A 123 10.58 1.78 3.03
N PHE A 124 11.08 2.26 4.16
CA PHE A 124 12.51 2.29 4.43
C PHE A 124 13.08 0.87 4.52
N ALA A 125 12.49 0.02 5.36
CA ALA A 125 12.92 -1.37 5.54
C ALA A 125 12.80 -2.18 4.24
N TYR A 126 11.71 -1.99 3.49
CA TYR A 126 11.44 -2.61 2.20
C TYR A 126 12.51 -2.23 1.19
N SER A 127 12.80 -0.93 1.04
CA SER A 127 13.82 -0.46 0.09
C SER A 127 15.21 -1.00 0.45
N MET A 128 15.55 -1.04 1.75
CA MET A 128 16.77 -1.68 2.23
C MET A 128 16.79 -3.19 1.92
N ALA A 129 15.68 -3.89 2.11
CA ALA A 129 15.55 -5.31 1.81
C ALA A 129 15.70 -5.63 0.32
N GLN A 130 15.03 -4.88 -0.56
CA GLN A 130 15.15 -5.06 -2.00
C GLN A 130 16.60 -4.85 -2.48
N ARG A 131 17.27 -3.82 -1.97
CA ARG A 131 18.68 -3.60 -2.28
C ARG A 131 19.60 -4.68 -1.70
N ALA A 132 19.33 -5.16 -0.49
CA ALA A 132 20.12 -6.22 0.14
C ALA A 132 19.98 -7.55 -0.61
N LEU A 133 18.76 -7.90 -1.05
CA LEU A 133 18.50 -9.07 -1.89
C LEU A 133 19.18 -8.96 -3.26
N ALA A 134 19.35 -7.73 -3.78
CA ALA A 134 20.13 -7.44 -4.97
C ALA A 134 21.65 -7.38 -4.73
N GLY A 135 22.12 -7.60 -3.48
CA GLY A 135 23.54 -7.57 -3.11
C GLY A 135 24.14 -6.18 -2.94
N ALA A 136 23.32 -5.12 -2.94
CA ALA A 136 23.76 -3.73 -2.82
C ALA A 136 23.75 -3.20 -1.37
N GLU A 137 23.18 -3.96 -0.42
CA GLU A 137 23.13 -3.62 1.02
C GLU A 137 23.32 -4.87 1.88
N SER A 138 23.46 -4.68 3.19
CA SER A 138 23.59 -5.78 4.17
C SER A 138 22.26 -6.50 4.40
N LEU A 139 22.21 -7.80 4.09
CA LEU A 139 21.07 -8.67 4.40
C LEU A 139 20.71 -8.66 5.90
N LYS A 140 21.72 -8.61 6.78
CA LYS A 140 21.52 -8.59 8.24
C LYS A 140 20.86 -7.30 8.70
N GLU A 141 21.29 -6.16 8.15
CA GLU A 141 20.75 -4.86 8.50
C GLU A 141 19.31 -4.71 8.02
N ALA A 142 19.06 -5.03 6.74
CA ALA A 142 17.71 -5.03 6.17
C ALA A 142 16.76 -5.96 6.93
N GLY A 143 17.23 -7.17 7.27
CA GLY A 143 16.46 -8.12 8.08
C GLY A 143 16.14 -7.59 9.48
N GLY A 144 17.08 -6.87 10.11
CA GLY A 144 16.86 -6.22 11.41
C GLY A 144 15.81 -5.12 11.35
N LEU A 145 15.83 -4.29 10.29
CA LEU A 145 14.84 -3.23 10.07
C LEU A 145 13.44 -3.81 9.85
N MET A 146 13.31 -4.84 9.00
CA MET A 146 12.03 -5.47 8.74
C MET A 146 11.49 -6.23 9.96
N LEU A 147 12.38 -6.89 10.72
CA LEU A 147 12.01 -7.55 11.97
C LEU A 147 11.51 -6.55 13.01
N LYS A 148 12.17 -5.38 13.14
CA LYS A 148 11.69 -4.31 14.01
C LYS A 148 10.30 -3.86 13.59
N PHE A 149 10.08 -3.62 12.29
CA PHE A 149 8.78 -3.20 11.77
C PHE A 149 7.66 -4.18 12.14
N VAL A 150 7.82 -5.49 11.89
CA VAL A 150 6.74 -6.47 12.19
C VAL A 150 6.49 -6.67 13.69
N ASN A 151 7.50 -6.44 14.53
CA ASN A 151 7.34 -6.54 15.98
C ASN A 151 6.53 -5.35 16.53
N ASP A 152 6.79 -4.16 15.99
CA ASP A 152 6.21 -2.91 16.46
C ASP A 152 4.83 -2.64 15.84
N ASN A 153 4.53 -3.20 14.66
CA ASN A 153 3.36 -2.83 13.84
C ASN A 153 2.57 -4.06 13.36
N GLN A 154 2.11 -4.90 14.29
CA GLN A 154 1.37 -6.13 13.96
C GLN A 154 -0.02 -5.88 13.35
N ASP A 155 -0.55 -4.68 13.53
CA ASP A 155 -1.83 -4.18 13.01
C ASP A 155 -1.70 -3.52 11.62
N SER A 156 -0.48 -3.28 11.15
CA SER A 156 -0.24 -2.65 9.85
C SER A 156 -0.74 -3.53 8.70
N TYR A 157 -1.31 -2.89 7.68
CA TYR A 157 -1.66 -3.54 6.42
C TYR A 157 -0.45 -4.11 5.67
N HIS A 158 0.78 -3.70 6.01
CA HIS A 158 2.01 -4.28 5.46
C HIS A 158 2.49 -5.54 6.21
N TYR A 159 1.83 -5.95 7.29
CA TYR A 159 2.33 -7.00 8.19
C TYR A 159 2.65 -8.31 7.49
N PHE A 160 1.76 -8.82 6.64
CA PHE A 160 1.99 -10.09 5.95
C PHE A 160 3.11 -10.00 4.91
N GLU A 161 3.17 -8.90 4.15
CA GLU A 161 4.23 -8.65 3.17
C GLU A 161 5.60 -8.53 3.85
N ALA A 162 5.67 -7.81 4.97
CA ALA A 162 6.89 -7.69 5.74
C ALA A 162 7.39 -9.04 6.27
N ASN A 163 6.49 -9.94 6.70
CA ASN A 163 6.86 -11.30 7.08
C ASN A 163 7.37 -12.12 5.88
N GLU A 164 6.76 -11.98 4.70
CA GLU A 164 7.24 -12.62 3.46
C GLU A 164 8.68 -12.20 3.17
N ILE A 165 8.97 -10.90 3.23
CA ILE A 165 10.31 -10.34 2.97
C ILE A 165 11.35 -10.80 4.00
N ILE A 166 11.00 -10.92 5.28
CA ILE A 166 11.91 -11.49 6.30
C ILE A 166 12.26 -12.94 5.93
N GLY A 167 11.28 -13.71 5.46
CA GLY A 167 11.52 -15.05 4.93
C GLY A 167 12.55 -15.04 3.80
N ASP A 168 12.35 -14.20 2.78
CA ASP A 168 13.25 -14.07 1.63
C ASP A 168 14.68 -13.69 2.06
N LEU A 169 14.81 -12.71 2.96
CA LEU A 169 16.10 -12.28 3.50
C LEU A 169 16.79 -13.42 4.28
N LEU A 170 16.06 -14.22 5.04
CA LEU A 170 16.58 -15.39 5.74
C LEU A 170 17.05 -16.48 4.77
N ILE A 171 16.35 -16.68 3.66
CA ILE A 171 16.82 -17.57 2.59
C ILE A 171 18.12 -17.06 1.99
N ALA A 172 18.19 -15.78 1.64
CA ALA A 172 19.40 -15.16 1.11
C ALA A 172 20.59 -15.24 2.10
N MET A 173 20.31 -15.26 3.40
CA MET A 173 21.31 -15.47 4.46
C MET A 173 21.67 -16.94 4.71
N GLY A 174 21.09 -17.90 3.98
CA GLY A 174 21.32 -19.33 4.19
C GLY A 174 20.69 -19.87 5.48
N LYS A 175 19.54 -19.33 5.90
CA LYS A 175 18.81 -19.70 7.12
C LYS A 175 17.39 -20.20 6.83
N PRO A 176 17.21 -21.25 6.01
CA PRO A 176 15.88 -21.71 5.60
C PRO A 176 14.98 -22.18 6.75
N GLU A 177 15.55 -22.73 7.81
CA GLU A 177 14.78 -23.18 8.98
C GLU A 177 14.14 -22.00 9.72
N GLN A 178 14.84 -20.85 9.77
CA GLN A 178 14.30 -19.65 10.42
C GLN A 178 13.24 -18.98 9.54
N ALA A 179 13.45 -18.99 8.21
CA ALA A 179 12.54 -18.39 7.24
C ALA A 179 11.12 -18.99 7.33
N GLU A 180 11.01 -20.28 7.62
CA GLU A 180 9.73 -20.99 7.60
C GLU A 180 8.70 -20.39 8.57
N SER A 181 9.16 -19.96 9.75
CA SER A 181 8.29 -19.32 10.74
C SER A 181 7.70 -17.98 10.28
N PHE A 182 8.43 -17.25 9.43
CA PHE A 182 7.97 -15.98 8.86
C PHE A 182 7.07 -16.21 7.65
N TYR A 183 7.38 -17.21 6.82
CA TYR A 183 6.47 -17.66 5.76
C TYR A 183 5.15 -18.18 6.33
N ASP A 184 5.14 -18.85 7.47
CA ASP A 184 3.90 -19.27 8.16
C ASP A 184 3.06 -18.07 8.59
N LYS A 185 3.68 -17.00 9.07
CA LYS A 185 2.97 -15.75 9.41
C LYS A 185 2.43 -15.08 8.16
N ALA A 186 3.23 -14.98 7.10
CA ALA A 186 2.81 -14.41 5.82
C ALA A 186 1.67 -15.22 5.18
N ALA A 187 1.68 -16.56 5.32
CA ALA A 187 0.69 -17.45 4.72
C ALA A 187 -0.70 -17.38 5.37
N LYS A 188 -0.82 -16.69 6.51
CA LYS A 188 -2.12 -16.38 7.12
C LYS A 188 -2.90 -15.33 6.33
N ALA A 189 -2.24 -14.58 5.45
CA ALA A 189 -2.89 -13.71 4.49
C ALA A 189 -4.04 -14.44 3.75
N PRO A 190 -5.26 -13.87 3.73
CA PRO A 190 -6.40 -14.51 3.08
C PRO A 190 -6.31 -14.53 1.55
N TRP A 191 -5.46 -13.72 0.92
CA TRP A 191 -5.36 -13.59 -0.55
C TRP A 191 -4.64 -14.77 -1.22
N PRO A 192 -5.18 -15.30 -2.34
CA PRO A 192 -4.58 -16.40 -3.10
C PRO A 192 -3.14 -16.12 -3.57
N GLU A 193 -2.85 -14.89 -3.99
CA GLU A 193 -1.57 -14.52 -4.60
C GLU A 193 -0.41 -14.63 -3.59
N ALA A 194 -0.63 -14.27 -2.32
CA ALA A 194 0.41 -14.43 -1.30
C ALA A 194 0.66 -15.91 -1.01
N LYS A 195 -0.40 -16.72 -0.88
CA LYS A 195 -0.26 -18.16 -0.71
C LYS A 195 0.56 -18.77 -1.85
N LEU A 196 0.29 -18.35 -3.09
CA LEU A 196 1.03 -18.78 -4.26
C LEU A 196 2.51 -18.41 -4.19
N ARG A 197 2.85 -17.15 -3.87
CA ARG A 197 4.24 -16.70 -3.75
C ARG A 197 4.99 -17.44 -2.64
N ILE A 198 4.35 -17.65 -1.49
CA ILE A 198 4.94 -18.37 -0.36
C ILE A 198 5.15 -19.85 -0.69
N THR A 199 4.18 -20.51 -1.36
CA THR A 199 4.37 -21.88 -1.84
C THR A 199 5.52 -21.96 -2.85
N LEU A 200 5.65 -20.99 -3.75
CA LEU A 200 6.75 -20.94 -4.70
C LEU A 200 8.11 -20.76 -4.00
N ALA A 201 8.20 -19.88 -3.00
CA ALA A 201 9.41 -19.68 -2.21
C ALA A 201 9.81 -20.99 -1.49
N ARG A 202 8.84 -21.68 -0.87
CA ARG A 202 9.05 -22.99 -0.22
C ARG A 202 9.52 -24.06 -1.20
N ALA A 203 8.97 -24.09 -2.41
CA ALA A 203 9.38 -25.04 -3.44
C ALA A 203 10.85 -24.83 -3.81
N ARG A 204 11.29 -23.58 -3.95
CA ARG A 204 12.70 -23.23 -4.21
C ARG A 204 13.61 -23.62 -3.06
N ILE A 205 13.16 -23.48 -1.81
CA ILE A 205 13.91 -23.95 -0.63
C ILE A 205 14.10 -25.47 -0.72
N LYS A 206 13.02 -26.23 -0.94
CA LYS A 206 13.09 -27.70 -1.09
C LYS A 206 13.99 -28.12 -2.23
N GLN A 207 13.93 -27.42 -3.36
CA GLN A 207 14.83 -27.65 -4.48
C GLN A 207 16.30 -27.44 -4.08
N SER A 208 16.61 -26.36 -3.35
CA SER A 208 17.98 -26.08 -2.90
C SER A 208 18.50 -27.12 -1.89
N GLN A 209 17.59 -27.79 -1.16
CA GLN A 209 17.88 -28.89 -0.24
C GLN A 209 18.02 -30.25 -0.93
N ASN A 210 17.97 -30.31 -2.28
CA ASN A 210 17.92 -31.55 -3.07
C ASN A 210 16.68 -32.43 -2.80
N ASP A 211 15.65 -31.89 -2.13
CA ASP A 211 14.36 -32.54 -1.96
C ASP A 211 13.47 -32.29 -3.18
N HIS A 212 13.89 -32.86 -4.31
CA HIS A 212 13.24 -32.62 -5.60
C HIS A 212 11.79 -33.11 -5.63
N ALA A 213 11.47 -34.19 -4.91
CA ALA A 213 10.12 -34.73 -4.84
C ALA A 213 9.17 -33.73 -4.16
N ALA A 214 9.55 -33.18 -3.00
CA ALA A 214 8.74 -32.17 -2.33
C ALA A 214 8.67 -30.86 -3.13
N ALA A 215 9.76 -30.45 -3.77
CA ALA A 215 9.79 -29.26 -4.61
C ALA A 215 8.79 -29.38 -5.79
N ILE A 216 8.81 -30.50 -6.52
CA ILE A 216 7.88 -30.76 -7.64
C ILE A 216 6.43 -30.70 -7.16
N ALA A 217 6.10 -31.36 -6.04
CA ALA A 217 4.74 -31.35 -5.51
C ALA A 217 4.24 -29.91 -5.20
N GLN A 218 5.12 -29.05 -4.67
CA GLN A 218 4.79 -27.65 -4.40
C GLN A 218 4.71 -26.81 -5.68
N PHE A 219 5.59 -27.03 -6.67
CA PHE A 219 5.48 -26.38 -7.98
C PHE A 219 4.17 -26.76 -8.70
N GLU A 220 3.78 -28.03 -8.66
CA GLU A 220 2.51 -28.49 -9.23
C GLU A 220 1.29 -27.91 -8.51
N GLN A 221 1.39 -27.65 -7.20
CA GLN A 221 0.36 -26.92 -6.47
C GLN A 221 0.27 -25.47 -6.97
N VAL A 222 1.41 -24.80 -7.17
CA VAL A 222 1.46 -23.44 -7.74
C VAL A 222 0.82 -23.40 -9.13
N LEU A 223 1.15 -24.35 -10.00
CA LEU A 223 0.58 -24.43 -11.36
C LEU A 223 -0.95 -24.59 -11.32
N ARG A 224 -1.46 -25.54 -10.52
CA ARG A 224 -2.91 -25.76 -10.39
C ARG A 224 -3.65 -24.57 -9.81
N SER A 225 -3.06 -23.88 -8.83
CA SER A 225 -3.65 -22.67 -8.24
C SER A 225 -3.61 -21.48 -9.20
N GLY A 226 -2.55 -21.36 -10.01
CA GLY A 226 -2.42 -20.33 -11.05
C GLY A 226 -3.41 -20.50 -12.19
N GLU A 227 -3.74 -21.73 -12.58
CA GLU A 227 -4.78 -22.04 -13.56
C GLU A 227 -6.20 -21.74 -13.07
N GLN A 228 -6.42 -21.73 -11.75
CA GLN A 228 -7.72 -21.47 -11.11
C GLN A 228 -7.91 -20.00 -10.69
N SER A 229 -6.83 -19.27 -10.48
CA SER A 229 -6.81 -17.80 -10.34
C SER A 229 -7.13 -17.19 -11.70
N ASP A 230 -8.03 -16.21 -11.79
CA ASP A 230 -8.65 -15.67 -13.02
C ASP A 230 -7.69 -14.98 -14.04
N LEU A 231 -6.42 -15.36 -14.11
CA LEU A 231 -5.52 -15.07 -15.24
C LEU A 231 -5.80 -15.95 -16.48
N ALA A 232 -6.74 -16.90 -16.38
CA ALA A 232 -7.29 -17.64 -17.52
C ALA A 232 -8.49 -16.95 -18.21
N LYS A 233 -8.84 -15.70 -17.81
CA LYS A 233 -9.97 -14.94 -18.36
C LYS A 233 -9.62 -13.52 -18.84
N THR A 234 -8.37 -13.28 -19.23
CA THR A 234 -8.06 -12.19 -20.18
C THR A 234 -8.35 -12.66 -21.60
#